data_AF-A0A7W4CVK1-F1
#
_entry.id   AF-A0A7W4CVK1-F1
#
_cell.length_a   1.000
_cell.length_b   1.000
_cell.length_c   1.000
_cell.angle_alpha   90.00
_cell.angle_beta   90.00
_cell.angle_gamma   90.00
#
_symmetry.space_group_name_H-M   'P 1'
#
loop_
_entity.id
_entity.type
_entity.pdbx_description
1 polymer ?
#
loop_
_entity_poly.entity_id
_entity_poly.type
_entity_poly.pdbx_seq_one_letter_code
_entity_poly.pdbx_strand_id
1 'polypeptide(L)'
;MATPSTSPQTGAWGAARFVVYVTVSHVVTYLLAGLVASRVFDYEAIFETPVIRDYYLPYASPDVSLAWGLQVVRGALFGLVLLPFRRFLAATRWGWLWVWLLFVVIGILGTPAAAPGSFEGVIYTQIPLWFHAVGMPEMLLQTLAFSFLVHRTLRAAEHPLPGWATTLLRAASVASISFLGYTAVSLAFAFSAGVGLSSGSDLRVLGQFIAPLVLTIAAVLVTVDRWWLPKHAALYVASAGALALYQWLVLGSAGWTYVLLAPILPVLIAAAMTRPRAPSAPGAPTLLSGGQPG
;
A
#
# COMPACT_ATOMS: atom_id res chain seq x y z
N MET A 1 -41.96 4.38 -27.22
CA MET A 1 -41.34 3.16 -26.65
C MET A 1 -39.86 3.45 -26.50
N ALA A 2 -39.43 3.84 -25.29
CA ALA A 2 -38.06 4.27 -25.04
C ALA A 2 -37.12 3.06 -25.10
N THR A 3 -36.11 3.14 -25.95
CA THR A 3 -35.02 2.16 -26.03
C THR A 3 -34.26 2.15 -24.71
N PRO A 4 -33.90 0.96 -24.16
CA PRO A 4 -33.07 0.93 -22.97
C PRO A 4 -31.67 1.41 -23.37
N SER A 5 -31.24 2.52 -22.78
CA SER A 5 -29.87 3.01 -22.88
C SER A 5 -28.93 1.92 -22.35
N THR A 6 -28.13 1.35 -23.24
CA THR A 6 -27.01 0.48 -22.91
C THR A 6 -25.95 1.33 -22.19
N SER A 7 -26.10 1.47 -20.87
CA SER A 7 -25.01 1.98 -20.04
C SER A 7 -23.77 1.10 -20.26
N PRO A 8 -22.60 1.67 -20.53
CA PRO A 8 -21.39 0.89 -20.78
C PRO A 8 -21.11 0.01 -19.56
N GLN A 9 -20.91 -1.29 -19.79
CA GLN A 9 -20.45 -2.22 -18.77
C GLN A 9 -19.09 -1.74 -18.26
N THR A 10 -19.10 -0.94 -17.19
CA THR A 10 -17.90 -0.54 -16.47
C THR A 10 -17.28 -1.83 -15.93
N GLY A 11 -16.05 -2.10 -16.38
CA GLY A 11 -15.39 -3.41 -16.28
C GLY A 11 -15.61 -4.05 -14.91
N ALA A 12 -16.30 -5.18 -14.89
CA ALA A 12 -16.63 -5.89 -13.66
C ALA A 12 -15.33 -6.33 -12.99
N TRP A 13 -14.90 -5.59 -11.97
CA TRP A 13 -13.81 -6.03 -11.11
C TRP A 13 -14.19 -7.41 -10.58
N GLY A 14 -13.33 -8.40 -10.85
CA GLY A 14 -13.45 -9.71 -10.22
C GLY A 14 -13.48 -9.55 -8.70
N ALA A 15 -14.30 -10.35 -8.02
CA ALA A 15 -14.54 -10.20 -6.57
C ALA A 15 -13.23 -10.16 -5.76
N ALA A 16 -12.31 -11.08 -6.03
CA ALA A 16 -11.00 -11.13 -5.39
C ALA A 16 -10.19 -9.84 -5.61
N ARG A 17 -10.16 -9.33 -6.85
CA ARG A 17 -9.43 -8.10 -7.20
C ARG A 17 -10.00 -6.88 -6.46
N PHE A 18 -11.31 -6.80 -6.31
CA PHE A 18 -11.96 -5.74 -5.56
C PHE A 18 -11.59 -5.80 -4.07
N VAL A 19 -11.70 -6.97 -3.44
CA VAL A 19 -11.36 -7.15 -2.02
C VAL A 19 -9.90 -6.78 -1.77
N VAL A 20 -8.96 -7.31 -2.56
CA VAL A 20 -7.53 -6.99 -2.44
C VAL A 20 -7.29 -5.48 -2.56
N TYR A 21 -7.93 -4.83 -3.53
CA TYR A 21 -7.78 -3.39 -3.73
C TYR A 21 -8.29 -2.59 -2.53
N VAL A 22 -9.44 -2.96 -1.97
CA VAL A 22 -9.97 -2.33 -0.76
C VAL A 22 -9.03 -2.57 0.43
N THR A 23 -8.51 -3.78 0.60
CA THR A 23 -7.53 -4.10 1.65
C THR A 23 -6.30 -3.21 1.55
N VAL A 24 -5.70 -3.11 0.36
CA VAL A 24 -4.52 -2.28 0.14
C VAL A 24 -4.83 -0.81 0.39
N SER A 25 -5.97 -0.32 -0.08
CA SER A 25 -6.41 1.07 0.16
C SER A 25 -6.54 1.38 1.65
N HIS A 26 -7.11 0.45 2.42
CA HIS A 26 -7.22 0.57 3.88
C HIS A 26 -5.84 0.62 4.54
N VAL A 27 -4.99 -0.36 4.26
CA VAL A 27 -3.66 -0.45 4.87
C VAL A 27 -2.81 0.77 4.56
N VAL A 28 -2.81 1.23 3.30
CA VAL A 28 -2.03 2.40 2.88
C VAL A 28 -2.53 3.67 3.56
N THR A 29 -3.84 3.92 3.55
CA THR A 29 -4.39 5.13 4.18
C THR A 29 -4.21 5.11 5.70
N TYR A 30 -4.36 3.95 6.33
CA TYR A 30 -4.09 3.75 7.75
C TYR A 30 -2.63 4.05 8.10
N LEU A 31 -1.69 3.47 7.35
CA LEU A 31 -0.26 3.69 7.57
C LEU A 31 0.09 5.17 7.41
N LEU A 32 -0.38 5.82 6.34
CA LEU A 32 -0.07 7.23 6.08
C LEU A 32 -0.67 8.15 7.15
N ALA A 33 -1.92 7.91 7.56
CA ALA A 33 -2.55 8.69 8.61
C ALA A 33 -1.82 8.53 9.95
N GLY A 34 -1.50 7.29 10.34
CA GLY A 34 -0.76 7.01 11.56
C GLY A 34 0.67 7.59 11.55
N LEU A 35 1.37 7.54 10.41
CA LEU A 35 2.68 8.18 10.25
C LEU A 35 2.60 9.70 10.38
N VAL A 36 1.58 10.34 9.82
CA VAL A 36 1.40 11.79 9.96
C VAL A 36 1.02 12.14 11.40
N ALA A 37 0.05 11.42 11.97
CA ALA A 37 -0.46 11.68 13.31
C ALA A 37 0.61 11.46 14.38
N SER A 38 1.43 10.41 14.29
CA SER A 38 2.56 10.19 15.21
C SER A 38 3.67 11.24 15.15
N ARG A 39 3.68 12.10 14.11
CA ARG A 39 4.58 13.26 14.04
C ARG A 39 3.95 14.54 14.57
N VAL A 40 2.62 14.60 14.60
CA VAL A 40 1.86 15.76 15.07
C VAL A 40 1.53 15.61 16.56
N PHE A 41 1.25 14.40 17.01
CA PHE A 41 0.85 14.07 18.37
C PHE A 41 1.93 13.24 19.07
N ASP A 42 2.22 13.60 20.32
CA ASP A 42 3.10 12.85 21.19
C ASP A 42 2.34 11.67 21.82
N TYR A 43 2.12 10.62 21.00
CA TYR A 43 1.37 9.43 21.44
C TYR A 43 2.05 8.69 22.59
N GLU A 44 3.37 8.76 22.69
CA GLU A 44 4.12 8.16 23.79
C GLU A 44 3.72 8.83 25.12
N ALA A 45 3.84 10.16 25.22
CA ALA A 45 3.43 10.88 26.43
C ALA A 45 1.92 10.76 26.71
N ILE A 46 1.09 10.81 25.68
CA ILE A 46 -0.37 10.72 25.81
C ILE A 46 -0.79 9.35 26.37
N PHE A 47 -0.21 8.25 25.88
CA PHE A 47 -0.58 6.90 26.34
C PHE A 47 -0.04 6.57 27.74
N GLU A 48 0.94 7.31 28.24
CA GLU A 48 1.43 7.16 29.63
C GLU A 48 0.61 7.92 30.67
N THR A 49 -0.29 8.81 30.23
CA THR A 49 -1.14 9.60 31.11
C THR A 49 -2.06 8.69 31.95
N PRO A 50 -2.35 9.02 33.24
CA PRO A 50 -3.28 8.26 34.07
C PRO A 50 -4.62 8.00 33.37
N VAL A 51 -5.26 6.86 33.67
CA VAL A 51 -6.48 6.36 33.02
C VAL A 51 -6.28 5.89 31.58
N ILE A 52 -5.54 6.62 30.74
CA ILE A 52 -5.26 6.19 29.35
C ILE A 52 -4.30 5.00 29.33
N ARG A 53 -3.25 5.04 30.16
CA ARG A 53 -2.27 3.95 30.31
C ARG A 53 -2.88 2.63 30.77
N ASP A 54 -4.00 2.70 31.50
CA ASP A 54 -4.69 1.52 32.04
C ASP A 54 -5.61 0.91 30.97
N TYR A 55 -5.89 1.65 29.89
CA TYR A 55 -6.70 1.22 28.75
C TYR A 55 -5.85 0.78 27.55
N TYR A 56 -4.73 1.44 27.28
CA TYR A 56 -3.85 1.18 26.13
C TYR A 56 -2.60 0.40 26.49
N LEU A 57 -2.10 -0.39 25.52
CA LEU A 57 -0.75 -0.93 25.59
C LEU A 57 0.29 0.22 25.45
N PRO A 58 1.49 0.07 26.04
CA PRO A 58 2.58 1.03 25.84
C PRO A 58 2.91 1.21 24.37
N TYR A 59 3.22 2.46 23.97
CA TYR A 59 3.38 2.87 22.56
C TYR A 59 4.38 1.99 21.77
N ALA A 60 5.49 1.60 22.40
CA ALA A 60 6.55 0.81 21.79
C ALA A 60 6.54 -0.68 22.20
N SER A 61 5.42 -1.20 22.72
CA SER A 61 5.39 -2.60 23.14
C SER A 61 5.49 -3.55 21.93
N PRO A 62 6.22 -4.68 22.05
CA PRO A 62 6.30 -5.66 20.97
C PRO A 62 4.94 -6.18 20.52
N ASP A 63 3.95 -6.24 21.41
CA ASP A 63 2.60 -6.71 21.11
C ASP A 63 1.82 -5.77 20.18
N VAL A 64 2.16 -4.46 20.17
CA VAL A 64 1.60 -3.49 19.21
C VAL A 64 2.01 -3.86 17.77
N SER A 65 3.08 -4.63 17.55
CA SER A 65 3.47 -5.08 16.21
C SER A 65 2.44 -6.03 15.56
N LEU A 66 1.60 -6.73 16.36
CA LEU A 66 0.48 -7.51 15.83
C LEU A 66 -0.58 -6.63 15.16
N ALA A 67 -0.64 -5.35 15.51
CA ALA A 67 -1.59 -4.41 14.92
C ALA A 67 -1.44 -4.31 13.40
N TRP A 68 -0.22 -4.45 12.87
CA TRP A 68 0.04 -4.43 11.42
C TRP A 68 -0.71 -5.55 10.68
N GLY A 69 -0.71 -6.76 11.23
CA GLY A 69 -1.45 -7.90 10.68
C GLY A 69 -2.96 -7.69 10.76
N LEU A 70 -3.44 -7.14 11.89
CA LEU A 70 -4.86 -6.85 12.08
C LEU A 70 -5.40 -5.81 11.11
N GLN A 71 -4.57 -4.86 10.64
CA GLN A 71 -5.00 -3.91 9.61
C GLN A 71 -5.25 -4.58 8.26
N VAL A 72 -4.47 -5.59 7.89
CA VAL A 72 -4.69 -6.36 6.67
C VAL A 72 -6.02 -7.13 6.77
N VAL A 73 -6.27 -7.78 7.91
CA VAL A 73 -7.53 -8.48 8.17
C VAL A 73 -8.71 -7.52 8.11
N ARG A 74 -8.62 -6.37 8.78
CA ARG A 74 -9.65 -5.33 8.80
C ARG A 74 -9.96 -4.81 7.39
N GLY A 75 -8.92 -4.52 6.60
CA GLY A 75 -9.09 -4.09 5.21
C GLY A 75 -9.76 -5.15 4.33
N ALA A 76 -9.45 -6.43 4.53
CA ALA A 76 -10.12 -7.54 3.84
C ALA A 76 -11.61 -7.65 4.21
N LEU A 77 -11.94 -7.51 5.50
CA LEU A 77 -13.32 -7.48 5.97
C LEU A 77 -14.10 -6.31 5.35
N PHE A 78 -13.51 -5.11 5.28
CA PHE A 78 -14.13 -3.99 4.56
C PHE A 78 -14.37 -4.31 3.09
N GLY A 79 -13.40 -4.93 2.42
CA GLY A 79 -13.55 -5.38 1.03
C GLY A 79 -14.70 -6.34 0.84
N LEU A 80 -14.85 -7.33 1.74
CA LEU A 80 -15.94 -8.31 1.70
C LEU A 80 -17.31 -7.66 1.93
N VAL A 81 -17.41 -6.75 2.90
CA VAL A 81 -18.67 -6.03 3.20
C VAL A 81 -19.07 -5.08 2.07
N LEU A 82 -18.10 -4.38 1.46
CA LEU A 82 -18.37 -3.44 0.36
C LEU A 82 -18.60 -4.15 -0.98
N LEU A 83 -18.16 -5.40 -1.13
CA LEU A 83 -18.27 -6.18 -2.37
C LEU A 83 -19.69 -6.21 -2.96
N PRO A 84 -20.76 -6.54 -2.21
CA PRO A 84 -22.12 -6.52 -2.76
C PRO A 84 -22.56 -5.12 -3.21
N PHE A 85 -22.07 -4.06 -2.58
CA PHE A 85 -22.42 -2.67 -2.88
C PHE A 85 -21.59 -2.03 -4.00
N ARG A 86 -20.55 -2.70 -4.51
CA ARG A 86 -19.59 -2.12 -5.47
C ARG A 86 -20.21 -1.48 -6.70
N ARG A 87 -21.31 -2.07 -7.22
CA ARG A 87 -22.03 -1.53 -8.40
C ARG A 87 -22.80 -0.26 -8.05
N PHE A 88 -23.48 -0.25 -6.91
CA PHE A 88 -24.17 0.93 -6.39
C PHE A 88 -23.17 2.06 -6.12
N LEU A 89 -22.05 1.76 -5.47
CA LEU A 89 -21.00 2.73 -5.18
C LEU A 89 -20.39 3.32 -6.45
N ALA A 90 -20.16 2.49 -7.48
CA ALA A 90 -19.65 2.94 -8.77
C ALA A 90 -20.64 3.86 -9.51
N ALA A 91 -21.93 3.53 -9.50
CA ALA A 91 -22.98 4.31 -10.16
C ALA A 91 -23.31 5.63 -9.43
N THR A 92 -23.01 5.72 -8.13
CA THR A 92 -23.37 6.87 -7.31
C THR A 92 -22.28 7.95 -7.34
N ARG A 93 -22.63 9.18 -7.74
CA ARG A 93 -21.69 10.31 -7.80
C ARG A 93 -20.96 10.56 -6.48
N TRP A 94 -21.68 10.46 -5.36
CA TRP A 94 -21.19 10.67 -4.00
C TRP A 94 -20.97 9.36 -3.24
N GLY A 95 -20.69 8.25 -3.95
CA GLY A 95 -20.48 6.94 -3.33
C GLY A 95 -19.40 6.94 -2.25
N TRP A 96 -18.35 7.75 -2.39
CA TRP A 96 -17.33 7.94 -1.35
C TRP A 96 -17.90 8.51 -0.04
N LEU A 97 -18.89 9.42 -0.12
CA LEU A 97 -19.49 10.04 1.06
C LEU A 97 -20.34 9.01 1.82
N TRP A 98 -21.05 8.14 1.10
CA TRP A 98 -21.81 7.05 1.72
C TRP A 98 -20.91 6.07 2.48
N VAL A 99 -19.78 5.69 1.88
CA VAL A 99 -18.80 4.83 2.56
C VAL A 99 -18.20 5.54 3.77
N TRP A 100 -17.87 6.83 3.65
CA TRP A 100 -17.33 7.58 4.76
C TRP A 100 -18.33 7.72 5.92
N LEU A 101 -19.59 8.05 5.63
CA LEU A 101 -20.66 8.13 6.63
C LEU A 101 -20.90 6.78 7.32
N LEU A 102 -20.74 5.66 6.61
CA LEU A 102 -20.79 4.33 7.22
C LEU A 102 -19.72 4.19 8.32
N PHE A 103 -18.48 4.61 8.05
CA PHE A 103 -17.43 4.61 9.06
C PHE A 103 -17.70 5.61 10.19
N VAL A 104 -18.07 6.84 9.87
CA VAL A 104 -18.28 7.88 10.89
C VAL A 104 -19.44 7.52 11.81
N VAL A 105 -20.60 7.23 11.24
CA VAL A 105 -21.84 7.04 12.02
C VAL A 105 -21.85 5.68 12.70
N ILE A 106 -21.52 4.61 11.98
CA ILE A 106 -21.63 3.24 12.51
C ILE A 106 -20.31 2.77 13.11
N GLY A 107 -19.19 3.03 12.44
CA GLY A 107 -17.88 2.49 12.84
C GLY A 107 -17.17 3.27 13.96
N ILE A 108 -17.39 4.58 14.07
CA ILE A 108 -16.70 5.46 15.03
C ILE A 108 -17.67 5.91 16.12
N LEU A 109 -18.68 6.70 15.77
CA LEU A 109 -19.58 7.31 16.76
C LEU A 109 -20.52 6.28 17.39
N GLY A 110 -21.13 5.42 16.57
CA GLY A 110 -22.12 4.42 16.97
C GLY A 110 -21.57 3.00 17.13
N THR A 111 -20.26 2.84 17.34
CA THR A 111 -19.68 1.50 17.52
C THR A 111 -20.26 0.83 18.79
N PRO A 112 -20.65 -0.46 18.75
CA PRO A 112 -21.26 -1.15 19.90
C PRO A 112 -20.35 -1.38 21.12
N ALA A 113 -19.12 -0.88 21.08
CA ALA A 113 -18.18 -0.96 22.19
C ALA A 113 -17.88 0.45 22.72
N ALA A 114 -17.56 0.55 24.01
CA ALA A 114 -17.11 1.79 24.64
C ALA A 114 -15.67 2.17 24.24
N ALA A 115 -15.48 2.41 22.94
CA ALA A 115 -14.21 2.78 22.32
C ALA A 115 -14.00 4.30 22.37
N PRO A 116 -12.75 4.79 22.44
CA PRO A 116 -12.45 6.22 22.33
C PRO A 116 -13.04 6.82 21.06
N GLY A 117 -13.61 8.03 21.18
CA GLY A 117 -14.35 8.71 20.13
C GLY A 117 -15.81 8.27 19.92
N SER A 118 -16.28 7.16 20.53
CA SER A 118 -17.69 6.74 20.42
C SER A 118 -18.59 7.36 21.49
N PHE A 119 -19.90 7.37 21.24
CA PHE A 119 -20.89 7.84 22.23
C PHE A 119 -20.82 7.03 23.52
N GLU A 120 -20.72 5.70 23.41
CA GLU A 120 -20.59 4.83 24.56
C GLU A 120 -19.25 5.01 25.28
N GLY A 121 -18.16 5.27 24.54
CA GLY A 121 -16.87 5.60 25.13
C GLY A 121 -16.95 6.83 26.02
N VAL A 122 -17.64 7.88 25.55
CA VAL A 122 -17.81 9.13 26.30
C VAL A 122 -18.64 8.94 27.57
N ILE A 123 -19.62 8.04 27.55
CA ILE A 123 -20.56 7.86 28.66
C ILE A 123 -20.07 6.81 29.67
N TYR A 124 -19.49 5.71 29.20
CA TYR A 124 -19.21 4.51 30.01
C TYR A 124 -17.75 4.35 30.43
N THR A 125 -16.84 5.22 29.98
CA THR A 125 -15.43 5.13 30.36
C THR A 125 -14.98 6.31 31.22
N GLN A 126 -13.85 6.15 31.89
CA GLN A 126 -13.20 7.23 32.63
C GLN A 126 -12.25 8.06 31.73
N ILE A 127 -12.20 7.75 30.43
CA ILE A 127 -11.29 8.40 29.49
C ILE A 127 -11.68 9.89 29.37
N PRO A 128 -10.71 10.81 29.44
CA PRO A 128 -11.02 12.23 29.44
C PRO A 128 -11.54 12.69 28.07
N LEU A 129 -12.52 13.60 28.06
CA LEU A 129 -13.19 14.07 26.83
C LEU A 129 -12.22 14.57 25.75
N TRP A 130 -11.13 15.22 26.13
CA TRP A 130 -10.12 15.70 25.17
C TRP A 130 -9.48 14.53 24.40
N PHE A 131 -9.33 13.37 25.01
CA PHE A 131 -8.75 12.19 24.38
C PHE A 131 -9.71 11.57 23.36
N HIS A 132 -11.02 11.66 23.60
CA HIS A 132 -12.02 11.31 22.58
C HIS A 132 -11.92 12.23 21.35
N ALA A 133 -11.49 13.49 21.52
CA ALA A 133 -11.38 14.45 20.44
C ALA A 133 -10.03 14.40 19.70
N VAL A 134 -8.92 14.16 20.41
CA VAL A 134 -7.57 14.28 19.84
C VAL A 134 -7.30 13.27 18.71
N GLY A 135 -7.84 12.06 18.81
CA GLY A 135 -7.69 11.02 17.78
C GLY A 135 -8.66 11.16 16.60
N MET A 136 -9.70 12.00 16.72
CA MET A 136 -10.74 12.13 15.70
C MET A 136 -10.21 12.66 14.36
N PRO A 137 -9.36 13.69 14.30
CA PRO A 137 -8.77 14.15 13.04
C PRO A 137 -8.09 13.01 12.27
N GLU A 138 -7.28 12.17 12.94
CA GLU A 138 -6.63 11.03 12.30
C GLU A 138 -7.67 10.02 11.77
N MET A 139 -8.60 9.57 12.61
CA MET A 139 -9.59 8.55 12.22
C MET A 139 -10.51 9.02 11.10
N LEU A 140 -11.00 10.27 11.18
CA LEU A 140 -11.90 10.85 10.19
C LEU A 140 -11.19 11.07 8.86
N LEU A 141 -9.96 11.60 8.87
CA LEU A 141 -9.19 11.84 7.64
C LEU A 141 -8.74 10.53 7.00
N GLN A 142 -8.33 9.54 7.80
CA GLN A 142 -7.96 8.21 7.31
C GLN A 142 -9.14 7.54 6.60
N THR A 143 -10.30 7.46 7.25
CA THR A 143 -11.50 6.83 6.68
C THR A 143 -12.05 7.61 5.50
N LEU A 144 -11.90 8.95 5.48
CA LEU A 144 -12.25 9.79 4.32
C LEU A 144 -11.36 9.50 3.13
N ALA A 145 -10.03 9.48 3.33
CA ALA A 145 -9.06 9.18 2.30
C ALA A 145 -9.28 7.77 1.74
N PHE A 146 -9.54 6.79 2.61
CA PHE A 146 -9.91 5.43 2.22
C PHE A 146 -11.15 5.42 1.31
N SER A 147 -12.24 6.06 1.77
CA SER A 147 -13.53 6.09 1.08
C SER A 147 -13.42 6.74 -0.30
N PHE A 148 -12.66 7.85 -0.37
CA PHE A 148 -12.36 8.53 -1.62
C PHE A 148 -11.53 7.65 -2.56
N LEU A 149 -10.48 7.00 -2.07
CA LEU A 149 -9.60 6.14 -2.88
C LEU A 149 -10.34 4.91 -3.43
N VAL A 150 -11.23 4.29 -2.63
CA VAL A 150 -12.06 3.16 -3.07
C VAL A 150 -13.02 3.59 -4.17
N HIS A 151 -13.75 4.67 -3.96
CA HIS A 151 -14.74 5.18 -4.93
C HIS A 151 -14.10 5.69 -6.21
N ARG A 152 -13.00 6.45 -6.11
CA ARG A 152 -12.25 6.96 -7.27
C ARG A 152 -11.81 5.82 -8.17
N THR A 153 -11.37 4.70 -7.60
CA THR A 153 -10.92 3.55 -8.41
C THR A 153 -12.06 2.77 -9.03
N LEU A 154 -13.20 2.68 -8.34
CA LEU A 154 -14.43 2.16 -8.96
C LEU A 154 -14.84 3.00 -10.18
N ARG A 155 -14.58 4.31 -10.16
CA ARG A 155 -14.86 5.25 -11.26
C ARG A 155 -13.62 5.62 -12.10
N ALA A 156 -12.54 4.84 -12.02
CA ALA A 156 -11.28 5.17 -12.71
C ALA A 156 -11.43 5.27 -14.24
N ALA A 157 -12.39 4.55 -14.83
CA ALA A 157 -12.69 4.63 -16.26
C ALA A 157 -13.26 6.00 -16.68
N GLU A 158 -13.95 6.70 -15.78
CA GLU A 158 -14.55 8.01 -16.04
C GLU A 158 -13.56 9.15 -15.78
N HIS A 159 -12.60 8.94 -14.89
CA HIS A 159 -11.58 9.92 -14.51
C HIS A 159 -10.18 9.29 -14.52
N PRO A 160 -9.66 8.93 -15.69
CA PRO A 160 -8.34 8.32 -15.80
C PRO A 160 -7.27 9.27 -15.27
N LEU A 161 -6.29 8.72 -14.56
CA LEU A 161 -5.09 9.46 -14.22
C LEU A 161 -4.32 9.81 -15.50
N PRO A 162 -3.64 10.96 -15.57
CA PRO A 162 -2.83 11.29 -16.72
C PRO A 162 -1.70 10.27 -16.88
N GLY A 163 -1.28 10.01 -18.12
CA GLY A 163 -0.30 8.95 -18.45
C GLY A 163 1.02 9.06 -17.68
N TRP A 164 1.50 10.27 -17.44
CA TRP A 164 2.71 10.50 -16.65
C TRP A 164 2.54 10.08 -15.18
N ALA A 165 1.37 10.33 -14.57
CA ALA A 165 1.11 9.98 -13.19
C ALA A 165 0.96 8.47 -13.00
N THR A 166 0.31 7.78 -13.95
CA THR A 166 0.24 6.31 -13.92
C THR A 166 1.60 5.66 -14.08
N THR A 167 2.45 6.22 -14.95
CA THR A 167 3.83 5.77 -15.15
C THR A 167 4.67 5.99 -13.90
N LEU A 168 4.55 7.16 -13.26
CA LEU A 168 5.25 7.48 -12.01
C LEU A 168 4.79 6.57 -10.87
N LEU A 169 3.48 6.38 -10.69
CA LEU A 169 2.93 5.49 -9.67
C LEU A 169 3.40 4.05 -9.87
N ARG A 170 3.45 3.58 -11.13
CA ARG A 170 4.00 2.26 -11.46
C ARG A 170 5.48 2.18 -11.09
N ALA A 171 6.28 3.18 -11.46
CA ALA A 171 7.71 3.22 -11.16
C ALA A 171 7.97 3.22 -9.65
N ALA A 172 7.26 4.07 -8.91
CA ALA A 172 7.33 4.11 -7.44
C ALA A 172 6.90 2.76 -6.82
N SER A 173 5.80 2.17 -7.27
CA SER A 173 5.33 0.88 -6.74
C SER A 173 6.33 -0.25 -6.99
N VAL A 174 6.87 -0.34 -8.21
CA VAL A 174 7.88 -1.35 -8.55
C VAL A 174 9.15 -1.13 -7.73
N ALA A 175 9.61 0.12 -7.58
CA ALA A 175 10.78 0.43 -6.77
C ALA A 175 10.58 0.05 -5.30
N SER A 176 9.44 0.40 -4.70
CA SER A 176 9.13 0.04 -3.30
C SER A 176 9.05 -1.47 -3.08
N ILE A 177 8.39 -2.21 -3.98
CA ILE A 177 8.27 -3.67 -3.86
C ILE A 177 9.63 -4.35 -4.11
N SER A 178 10.41 -3.84 -5.07
CA SER A 178 11.78 -4.34 -5.31
C SER A 178 12.69 -4.06 -4.13
N PHE A 179 12.51 -2.92 -3.45
CA PHE A 179 13.27 -2.55 -2.26
C PHE A 179 13.10 -3.56 -1.11
N LEU A 180 11.94 -4.21 -0.97
CA LEU A 180 11.76 -5.30 -0.02
C LEU A 180 12.75 -6.46 -0.24
N GLY A 181 13.22 -6.66 -1.47
CA GLY A 181 14.28 -7.60 -1.78
C GLY A 181 15.62 -7.24 -1.10
N TYR A 182 15.96 -5.95 -1.02
CA TYR A 182 17.16 -5.50 -0.31
C TYR A 182 17.02 -5.75 1.18
N THR A 183 15.85 -5.46 1.75
CA THR A 183 15.57 -5.75 3.16
C THR A 183 15.70 -7.24 3.46
N ALA A 184 15.12 -8.11 2.62
CA ALA A 184 15.19 -9.55 2.81
C ALA A 184 16.64 -10.08 2.77
N VAL A 185 17.44 -9.66 1.78
CA VAL A 185 18.85 -10.07 1.69
C VAL A 185 19.66 -9.51 2.86
N SER A 186 19.45 -8.24 3.23
CA SER A 186 20.15 -7.61 4.35
C SER A 186 19.86 -8.29 5.68
N LEU A 187 18.60 -8.67 5.89
CA LEU A 187 18.17 -9.42 7.06
C LEU A 187 18.81 -10.82 7.11
N ALA A 188 18.88 -11.51 5.97
CA ALA A 188 19.57 -12.80 5.88
C ALA A 188 21.07 -12.70 6.21
N PHE A 189 21.75 -11.64 5.76
CA PHE A 189 23.15 -11.37 6.10
C PHE A 189 23.32 -10.99 7.58
N ALA A 190 22.40 -10.21 8.16
CA ALA A 190 22.45 -9.88 9.58
C ALA A 190 22.32 -11.13 10.45
N PHE A 191 21.39 -12.03 10.10
CA PHE A 191 21.22 -13.31 10.79
C PHE A 191 22.43 -14.24 10.62
N SER A 192 23.02 -14.32 9.43
CA SER A 192 24.22 -15.16 9.21
C SER A 192 25.45 -14.63 9.96
N ALA A 193 25.51 -13.33 10.21
CA ALA A 193 26.55 -12.68 11.03
C ALA A 193 26.26 -12.74 12.54
N GLY A 194 25.12 -13.29 12.98
CA GLY A 194 24.75 -13.35 14.39
C GLY A 194 24.41 -11.99 15.02
N VAL A 195 24.11 -10.97 14.21
CA VAL A 195 23.78 -9.61 14.68
C VAL A 195 22.30 -9.56 15.05
N GLY A 196 22.00 -9.17 16.29
CA GLY A 196 20.62 -9.00 16.77
C GLY A 196 19.88 -7.83 16.12
N LEU A 197 18.55 -7.95 15.99
CA LEU A 197 17.65 -6.97 15.37
C LEU A 197 17.50 -5.65 16.17
N SER A 198 18.14 -5.54 17.34
CA SER A 198 18.06 -4.39 18.24
C SER A 198 18.97 -3.22 17.84
N SER A 199 19.77 -3.38 16.79
CA SER A 199 20.62 -2.32 16.26
C SER A 199 19.75 -1.34 15.48
N GLY A 200 19.42 -0.20 16.08
CA GLY A 200 18.71 0.90 15.42
C GLY A 200 19.32 1.21 14.04
N SER A 201 18.45 1.52 13.07
CA SER A 201 18.84 1.69 11.67
C SER A 201 19.84 2.84 11.51
N ASP A 202 21.15 2.53 11.49
CA ASP A 202 22.19 3.51 11.23
C ASP A 202 21.90 4.19 9.89
N LEU A 203 21.69 5.50 9.93
CA LEU A 203 21.34 6.31 8.77
C LEU A 203 22.40 6.17 7.67
N ARG A 204 23.67 5.96 8.04
CA ARG A 204 24.76 5.71 7.08
C ARG A 204 24.55 4.39 6.35
N VAL A 205 24.14 3.33 7.06
CA VAL A 205 23.84 2.02 6.47
C VAL A 205 22.60 2.10 5.58
N LEU A 206 21.56 2.85 5.98
CA LEU A 206 20.37 3.07 5.14
C LEU A 206 20.68 3.84 3.86
N GLY A 207 21.61 4.80 3.92
CA GLY A 207 21.97 5.64 2.77
C GLY A 207 22.50 4.85 1.56
N GLN A 208 23.07 3.66 1.78
CA GLN A 208 23.59 2.81 0.69
C GLN A 208 22.50 2.38 -0.31
N PHE A 209 21.23 2.41 0.10
CA PHE A 209 20.12 1.97 -0.74
C PHE A 209 19.44 3.08 -1.55
N ILE A 210 19.77 4.35 -1.29
CA ILE A 210 19.16 5.49 -1.98
C ILE A 210 19.42 5.40 -3.49
N ALA A 211 20.67 5.18 -3.89
CA ALA A 211 21.03 5.08 -5.30
C ALA A 211 20.37 3.87 -6.00
N PRO A 212 20.42 2.64 -5.47
CA PRO A 212 19.66 1.51 -6.01
C PRO A 212 18.15 1.76 -6.16
N LEU A 213 17.52 2.45 -5.21
CA LEU A 213 16.10 2.81 -5.28
C LEU A 213 15.82 3.75 -6.46
N VAL A 214 16.62 4.82 -6.60
CA VAL A 214 16.50 5.79 -7.70
C VAL A 214 16.76 5.13 -9.05
N LEU A 215 17.79 4.27 -9.14
CA LEU A 215 18.09 3.50 -10.36
C LEU A 215 16.93 2.60 -10.77
N THR A 216 16.24 1.98 -9.80
CA THR A 216 15.05 1.16 -10.07
C THR A 216 13.91 2.00 -10.64
N ILE A 217 13.65 3.19 -10.06
CA ILE A 217 12.66 4.13 -10.60
C ILE A 217 13.02 4.51 -12.05
N ALA A 218 14.26 4.92 -12.30
CA ALA A 218 14.73 5.28 -13.63
C ALA A 218 14.58 4.13 -14.64
N ALA A 219 14.93 2.90 -14.25
CA ALA A 219 14.80 1.72 -15.11
C ALA A 219 13.33 1.40 -15.48
N VAL A 220 12.38 1.66 -14.58
CA VAL A 220 10.94 1.45 -14.84
C VAL A 220 10.37 2.56 -15.73
N LEU A 221 10.85 3.80 -15.59
CA LEU A 221 10.47 4.92 -16.46
C LEU A 221 10.91 4.71 -17.92
N VAL A 222 11.93 3.87 -18.17
CA VAL A 222 12.32 3.46 -19.52
C VAL A 222 11.36 2.35 -20.02
N THR A 223 10.37 2.76 -20.83
CA THR A 223 9.27 1.91 -21.30
C THR A 223 9.56 1.12 -22.57
N VAL A 224 10.82 0.98 -22.99
CA VAL A 224 11.16 0.29 -24.24
C VAL A 224 11.22 -1.22 -24.02
N ASP A 225 10.19 -1.94 -24.48
CA ASP A 225 10.04 -3.40 -24.27
C ASP A 225 11.19 -4.22 -24.88
N ARG A 226 11.73 -3.80 -26.03
CA ARG A 226 12.91 -4.43 -26.67
C ARG A 226 14.13 -4.46 -25.75
N TRP A 227 14.24 -3.52 -24.82
CA TRP A 227 15.36 -3.40 -23.90
C TRP A 227 15.07 -4.03 -22.55
N TRP A 228 14.02 -4.84 -22.42
CA TRP A 228 13.64 -5.42 -21.13
C TRP A 228 14.76 -6.23 -20.47
N LEU A 229 15.46 -7.11 -21.20
CA LEU A 229 16.56 -7.87 -20.58
C LEU A 229 17.81 -6.99 -20.36
N PRO A 230 18.30 -6.22 -21.35
CA PRO A 230 19.44 -5.33 -21.17
C PRO A 230 19.27 -4.31 -20.04
N LYS A 231 18.06 -3.74 -19.86
CA LYS A 231 17.82 -2.72 -18.83
C LYS A 231 17.91 -3.28 -17.41
N HIS A 232 17.46 -4.52 -17.18
CA HIS A 232 17.57 -5.14 -15.86
C HIS A 232 18.98 -5.64 -15.57
N ALA A 233 19.71 -6.10 -16.60
CA ALA A 233 21.14 -6.39 -16.46
C ALA A 233 21.94 -5.12 -16.12
N ALA A 234 21.67 -4.00 -16.80
CA ALA A 234 22.27 -2.71 -16.48
C ALA A 234 21.88 -2.22 -15.09
N LEU A 235 20.61 -2.40 -14.68
CA LEU A 235 20.14 -2.07 -13.33
C LEU A 235 20.90 -2.86 -12.26
N TYR A 236 21.15 -4.14 -12.47
CA TYR A 236 21.96 -4.96 -11.57
C TYR A 236 23.38 -4.41 -11.42
N VAL A 237 24.08 -4.21 -12.56
CA VAL A 237 25.46 -3.70 -12.55
C VAL A 237 25.54 -2.32 -11.90
N ALA A 238 24.63 -1.42 -12.25
CA ALA A 238 24.58 -0.08 -11.68
C ALA A 238 24.27 -0.09 -10.18
N SER A 239 23.36 -0.97 -9.73
CA SER A 239 23.03 -1.09 -8.30
C SER A 239 24.18 -1.69 -7.50
N ALA A 240 24.85 -2.73 -8.02
CA ALA A 240 26.05 -3.29 -7.40
C ALA A 240 27.18 -2.26 -7.34
N GLY A 241 27.43 -1.54 -8.44
CA GLY A 241 28.43 -0.46 -8.48
C GLY A 241 28.12 0.66 -7.49
N ALA A 242 26.84 1.08 -7.39
CA ALA A 242 26.41 2.09 -6.44
C ALA A 242 26.60 1.66 -4.98
N LEU A 243 26.27 0.40 -4.66
CA LEU A 243 26.54 -0.18 -3.34
C LEU A 243 28.05 -0.22 -3.05
N ALA A 244 28.86 -0.72 -3.98
CA ALA A 244 30.31 -0.80 -3.81
C ALA A 244 30.92 0.57 -3.52
N LEU A 245 30.53 1.57 -4.34
CA LEU A 245 31.02 2.93 -4.23
C LEU A 245 30.60 3.55 -2.90
N TYR A 246 29.34 3.39 -2.50
CA TYR A 246 28.84 3.94 -1.25
C TYR A 246 29.53 3.29 -0.04
N GLN A 247 29.65 1.96 -0.03
CA GLN A 247 30.32 1.24 1.05
C GLN A 247 31.80 1.64 1.17
N TRP A 248 32.49 1.79 0.04
CA TRP A 248 33.89 2.23 0.03
C TRP A 248 34.05 3.68 0.53
N LEU A 249 33.22 4.61 0.05
CA LEU A 249 33.33 6.04 0.39
C LEU A 249 32.82 6.38 1.79
N VAL A 250 31.73 5.75 2.24
CA VAL A 250 31.00 6.14 3.45
C VAL A 250 31.19 5.16 4.59
N LEU A 251 31.27 3.86 4.29
CA LEU A 251 31.41 2.79 5.31
C LEU A 251 32.85 2.29 5.45
N GLY A 252 33.79 2.80 4.64
CA GLY A 252 35.23 2.53 4.72
C GLY A 252 35.68 1.15 4.21
N SER A 253 34.75 0.23 3.91
CA SER A 253 35.08 -1.06 3.30
C SER A 253 33.90 -1.60 2.49
N ALA A 254 34.19 -2.22 1.35
CA ALA A 254 33.18 -2.84 0.50
C ALA A 254 33.10 -4.35 0.80
N GLY A 255 31.96 -4.79 1.33
CA GLY A 255 31.64 -6.21 1.48
C GLY A 255 31.24 -6.80 0.13
N TRP A 256 32.21 -7.20 -0.69
CA TRP A 256 31.98 -7.64 -2.07
C TRP A 256 30.94 -8.75 -2.23
N THR A 257 30.87 -9.68 -1.28
CA THR A 257 29.83 -10.72 -1.25
C THR A 257 28.43 -10.12 -1.15
N TYR A 258 28.24 -9.17 -0.24
CA TYR A 258 26.98 -8.45 -0.07
C TYR A 258 26.66 -7.58 -1.30
N VAL A 259 27.64 -6.82 -1.78
CA VAL A 259 27.51 -5.93 -2.96
C VAL A 259 27.00 -6.67 -4.20
N LEU A 260 27.49 -7.89 -4.43
CA LEU A 260 27.12 -8.69 -5.59
C LEU A 260 25.79 -9.42 -5.42
N LEU A 261 25.43 -9.81 -4.20
CA LEU A 261 24.22 -10.59 -3.92
C LEU A 261 22.98 -9.73 -3.63
N ALA A 262 23.15 -8.60 -2.93
CA ALA A 262 22.05 -7.75 -2.49
C ALA A 262 21.15 -7.25 -3.63
N PRO A 263 21.68 -6.85 -4.82
CA PRO A 263 20.84 -6.40 -5.91
C PRO A 263 20.06 -7.50 -6.65
N ILE A 264 20.43 -8.78 -6.50
CA ILE A 264 19.85 -9.88 -7.30
C ILE A 264 18.34 -9.94 -7.11
N LEU A 265 17.88 -10.10 -5.88
CA LEU A 265 16.46 -10.27 -5.58
C LEU A 265 15.61 -9.03 -5.96
N PRO A 266 15.99 -7.80 -5.61
CA PRO A 266 15.34 -6.58 -6.08
C PRO A 266 15.20 -6.49 -7.61
N VAL A 267 16.27 -6.80 -8.35
CA VAL A 267 16.27 -6.73 -9.82
C VAL A 267 15.35 -7.80 -10.41
N LEU A 268 15.33 -9.00 -9.85
CA LEU A 268 14.41 -10.06 -10.28
C LEU A 268 12.94 -9.67 -10.04
N ILE A 269 12.64 -9.05 -8.89
CA ILE A 269 11.30 -8.52 -8.58
C ILE A 269 10.91 -7.45 -9.61
N ALA A 270 11.79 -6.46 -9.85
CA ALA A 270 11.55 -5.41 -10.84
C ALA A 270 11.32 -5.99 -12.26
N ALA A 271 12.13 -6.98 -12.65
CA ALA A 271 12.02 -7.65 -13.94
C ALA A 271 10.70 -8.39 -14.09
N ALA A 272 10.27 -9.12 -13.06
CA ALA A 272 9.00 -9.84 -13.05
C ALA A 272 7.81 -8.88 -13.17
N MET A 273 7.83 -7.76 -12.43
CA MET A 273 6.74 -6.77 -12.43
C MET A 273 6.67 -5.93 -13.72
N THR A 274 7.75 -5.85 -14.48
CA THR A 274 7.82 -5.05 -15.72
C THR A 274 7.90 -5.90 -16.99
N ARG A 275 7.71 -7.22 -16.89
CA ARG A 275 7.76 -8.14 -18.01
C ARG A 275 6.76 -7.73 -19.10
N PRO A 276 7.19 -7.58 -20.38
CA PRO A 276 6.28 -7.36 -21.49
C PRO A 276 5.29 -8.51 -21.57
N ARG A 277 4.00 -8.20 -21.76
CA ARG A 277 3.02 -9.25 -22.04
C ARG A 277 3.31 -9.80 -23.43
N ALA A 278 3.29 -11.12 -23.57
CA ALA A 278 3.39 -11.74 -24.88
C ALA A 278 2.26 -11.18 -25.78
N PRO A 279 2.52 -10.96 -27.08
CA PRO A 279 1.44 -10.68 -28.01
C PRO A 279 0.43 -11.81 -27.90
N SER A 280 -0.84 -11.48 -27.67
CA SER A 280 -1.93 -12.44 -27.86
C SER A 280 -1.78 -13.03 -29.26
N ALA A 281 -1.66 -14.35 -29.37
CA ALA A 281 -1.44 -15.02 -30.64
C ALA A 281 -2.44 -14.52 -31.69
N PRO A 282 -2.00 -14.06 -32.87
CA PRO A 282 -2.90 -13.77 -33.97
C PRO A 282 -3.45 -15.12 -34.47
N GLY A 283 -4.71 -15.42 -34.14
CA GLY A 283 -5.40 -16.61 -34.62
C GLY A 283 -5.95 -17.52 -33.53
N ALA A 284 -6.91 -17.03 -32.74
CA ALA A 284 -8.03 -17.89 -32.37
C ALA A 284 -9.09 -17.67 -33.45
N PRO A 285 -9.51 -18.71 -34.21
CA PRO A 285 -10.52 -18.52 -35.24
C PRO A 285 -11.81 -18.00 -34.59
N THR A 286 -12.26 -16.85 -35.08
CA THR A 286 -13.61 -16.38 -34.89
C THR A 286 -14.54 -17.48 -35.39
N LEU A 287 -15.19 -18.21 -34.48
CA LEU A 287 -16.33 -19.06 -34.82
C LEU A 287 -17.50 -18.14 -35.21
N LEU A 288 -17.47 -17.65 -36.44
CA LEU A 288 -18.66 -17.22 -37.17
C LEU A 288 -19.04 -18.36 -38.11
N SER A 289 -20.06 -19.13 -37.75
CA SER A 289 -21.04 -19.66 -38.70
C SER A 289 -22.09 -20.50 -37.94
N GLY A 290 -23.35 -20.25 -38.27
CA GLY A 290 -24.56 -20.71 -37.62
C GLY A 290 -25.56 -19.55 -37.72
N GLY A 291 -25.81 -19.01 -38.92
CA GLY A 291 -26.33 -19.80 -40.03
C GLY A 291 -27.81 -20.03 -39.74
N GLN A 292 -28.63 -19.00 -39.93
CA GLN A 292 -30.07 -19.18 -40.07
C GLN A 292 -30.36 -20.07 -41.29
N PRO A 293 -31.43 -20.86 -41.20
CA PRO A 293 -32.34 -20.94 -42.33
C PRO A 293 -33.82 -20.86 -41.90
N GLY A 294 -34.60 -20.08 -42.66
CA GLY A 294 -36.06 -20.20 -42.77
C GLY A 294 -36.87 -19.27 -41.88
#